data_AF-A0A7J4ZRU6-F1
#
_entry.id   AF-A0A7J4ZRU6-F1
#
_cell.length_a   1.000
_cell.length_b   1.000
_cell.length_c   1.000
_cell.angle_alpha   90.00
_cell.angle_beta   90.00
_cell.angle_gamma   90.00
#
_symmetry.space_group_name_H-M   'P 1'
#
loop_
_entity.id
_entity.type
_entity.pdbx_description
1 polymer ?
#
loop_
_entity_poly.entity_id
_entity_poly.type
_entity_poly.pdbx_seq_one_letter_code
_entity_poly.pdbx_strand_id
1 'polypeptide(L)'
;MSITLKTLRDAAAVFCPELAAIIEHDSEITQSTWLTSLQTGKAIEMLSLCALASSAKNLGANIHVPYLFVNKPDLYYVRNVIPRHHGAQPGHEATIENLLLEDRFVAAMTPRLLVEIGSRVYGVYREGFPIHLIHTLRNKKAEYFDRPDILIVEGSVAAILESSDKVNFTYACSLGKCNGTLRVKNDISLPIISYNSDLLGVLPIKGIIECSVGKGNYHAEKQLNRYLEIFSGSDIPLSLLVNGRNKRCDSYDFESCVDMASTSIDDFCSMLSGTMDSYASKLFN
;
A
#
# COMPACT_ATOMS: atom_id res chain seq x y z
N MET A 1 -9.12 -5.90 29.15
CA MET A 1 -8.34 -7.10 28.80
C MET A 1 -7.10 -6.61 28.05
N SER A 2 -5.88 -6.98 28.46
CA SER A 2 -4.68 -6.49 27.77
C SER A 2 -4.64 -7.04 26.35
N ILE A 3 -4.44 -6.18 25.36
CA ILE A 3 -4.34 -6.58 23.95
C ILE A 3 -3.18 -7.56 23.81
N THR A 4 -3.46 -8.79 23.38
CA THR A 4 -2.40 -9.67 22.87
C THR A 4 -2.33 -9.53 21.35
N LEU A 5 -1.15 -9.71 20.80
CA LEU A 5 -0.89 -9.56 19.37
C LEU A 5 -1.69 -10.55 18.50
N LYS A 6 -2.02 -11.71 19.07
CA LYS A 6 -2.92 -12.70 18.48
C LYS A 6 -4.33 -12.13 18.29
N THR A 7 -4.81 -11.38 19.28
CA THR A 7 -6.16 -10.79 19.29
C THR A 7 -6.35 -9.75 18.18
N LEU A 8 -5.30 -9.04 17.76
CA LEU A 8 -5.38 -8.03 16.70
C LEU A 8 -5.46 -8.65 15.30
N ARG A 9 -4.63 -9.68 15.04
CA ARG A 9 -4.67 -10.48 13.81
C ARG A 9 -6.04 -11.14 13.64
N ASP A 10 -6.54 -11.76 14.72
CA ASP A 10 -7.84 -12.42 14.73
C ASP A 10 -8.97 -11.40 14.47
N ALA A 11 -8.92 -10.23 15.12
CA ALA A 11 -9.90 -9.16 14.88
C ALA A 11 -9.86 -8.65 13.43
N ALA A 12 -8.67 -8.49 12.83
CA ALA A 12 -8.54 -8.07 11.44
C ALA A 12 -9.15 -9.08 10.46
N ALA A 13 -8.96 -10.39 10.70
CA ALA A 13 -9.54 -11.45 9.88
C ALA A 13 -11.07 -11.49 9.96
N VAL A 14 -11.64 -11.25 11.15
CA VAL A 14 -13.09 -11.13 11.34
C VAL A 14 -13.64 -9.89 10.62
N PHE A 15 -12.91 -8.79 10.70
CA PHE A 15 -13.34 -7.49 10.18
C PHE A 15 -13.24 -7.37 8.66
N CYS A 16 -12.31 -8.08 8.01
CA CYS A 16 -12.19 -8.18 6.55
C CYS A 16 -12.01 -9.64 6.11
N PRO A 17 -13.11 -10.40 5.98
CA PRO A 17 -13.06 -11.82 5.61
C PRO A 17 -12.38 -12.11 4.27
N GLU A 18 -12.38 -11.16 3.34
CA GLU A 18 -11.73 -11.25 2.03
C GLU A 18 -10.22 -11.46 2.13
N LEU A 19 -9.62 -10.92 3.19
CA LEU A 19 -8.19 -11.04 3.48
C LEU A 19 -7.89 -12.10 4.53
N ALA A 20 -8.90 -12.77 5.10
CA ALA A 20 -8.73 -13.71 6.21
C ALA A 20 -7.69 -14.79 5.91
N ALA A 21 -7.73 -15.44 4.74
CA ALA A 21 -6.75 -16.47 4.38
C ALA A 21 -5.29 -15.96 4.32
N ILE A 22 -5.09 -14.67 4.00
CA ILE A 22 -3.77 -14.03 3.97
C ILE A 22 -3.35 -13.59 5.38
N ILE A 23 -4.30 -13.07 6.17
CA ILE A 23 -4.10 -12.64 7.55
C ILE A 23 -3.78 -13.84 8.45
N GLU A 24 -4.49 -14.94 8.25
CA GLU A 24 -4.37 -16.19 9.01
C GLU A 24 -3.23 -17.08 8.54
N HIS A 25 -2.53 -16.72 7.46
CA HIS A 25 -1.33 -17.45 7.04
C HIS A 25 -0.23 -17.38 8.10
N ASP A 26 0.24 -18.53 8.60
CA ASP A 26 1.24 -18.58 9.66
C ASP A 26 2.65 -18.76 9.09
N SER A 27 3.34 -17.64 8.93
CA SER A 27 4.74 -17.57 8.48
C SER A 27 5.52 -16.57 9.31
N GLU A 28 6.85 -16.61 9.23
CA GLU A 28 7.71 -15.67 9.95
C GLU A 28 7.42 -14.21 9.58
N ILE A 29 7.14 -13.91 8.29
CA ILE A 29 6.84 -12.53 7.87
C ILE A 29 5.48 -12.06 8.41
N THR A 30 4.46 -12.94 8.42
CA THR A 30 3.15 -12.62 9.00
C THR A 30 3.28 -12.43 10.51
N GLN A 31 4.00 -13.32 11.20
CA GLN A 31 4.28 -13.18 12.63
C GLN A 31 5.06 -11.90 12.92
N SER A 32 6.07 -11.55 12.14
CA SER A 32 6.82 -10.30 12.32
C SER A 32 5.96 -9.05 12.13
N THR A 33 4.90 -9.12 11.31
CA THR A 33 4.00 -8.00 11.03
C THR A 33 3.00 -7.80 12.16
N TRP A 34 2.40 -8.88 12.65
CA TRP A 34 1.32 -8.83 13.65
C TRP A 34 1.77 -9.03 15.09
N LEU A 35 2.87 -9.76 15.31
CA LEU A 35 3.38 -10.20 16.62
C LEU A 35 4.61 -9.44 17.10
N THR A 36 5.12 -8.48 16.34
CA THR A 36 5.96 -7.43 16.92
C THR A 36 5.03 -6.42 17.58
N SER A 37 5.41 -5.86 18.74
CA SER A 37 4.56 -5.00 19.58
C SER A 37 3.62 -4.10 18.76
N LEU A 38 2.39 -3.85 19.24
CA LEU A 38 1.41 -2.93 18.60
C LEU A 38 2.02 -1.57 18.21
N GLN A 39 3.16 -1.20 18.81
CA GLN A 39 3.96 -0.03 18.52
C GLN A 39 4.71 -0.04 17.16
N THR A 40 4.47 -1.00 16.25
CA THR A 40 5.03 -0.93 14.89
C THR A 40 4.00 -0.36 13.89
N GLY A 41 4.46 0.45 12.93
CA GLY A 41 3.60 0.99 11.88
C GLY A 41 2.95 -0.10 11.03
N LYS A 42 3.63 -1.24 10.84
CA LYS A 42 3.19 -2.33 9.95
C LYS A 42 1.82 -2.90 10.30
N ALA A 43 1.52 -3.12 11.58
CA ALA A 43 0.22 -3.62 11.99
C ALA A 43 -0.89 -2.58 11.73
N ILE A 44 -0.62 -1.30 11.98
CA ILE A 44 -1.54 -0.20 11.66
C ILE A 44 -1.80 -0.13 10.15
N GLU A 45 -0.76 -0.27 9.34
CA GLU A 45 -0.88 -0.29 7.87
C GLU A 45 -1.80 -1.41 7.41
N MET A 46 -1.61 -2.63 7.94
CA MET A 46 -2.44 -3.78 7.59
C MET A 46 -3.90 -3.60 8.03
N LEU A 47 -4.13 -3.05 9.23
CA LEU A 47 -5.48 -2.74 9.71
C LEU A 47 -6.15 -1.65 8.86
N SER A 48 -5.39 -0.63 8.46
CA SER A 48 -5.86 0.44 7.59
C SER A 48 -6.24 -0.10 6.21
N LEU A 49 -5.48 -1.06 5.67
CA LEU A 49 -5.86 -1.78 4.45
C LEU A 49 -7.15 -2.60 4.62
N CYS A 50 -7.30 -3.33 5.74
CA CYS A 50 -8.51 -4.10 6.03
C CYS A 50 -9.74 -3.19 6.18
N ALA A 51 -9.58 -2.05 6.86
CA ALA A 51 -10.63 -1.04 6.99
C ALA A 51 -11.00 -0.43 5.66
N LEU A 52 -10.03 -0.05 4.82
CA LEU A 52 -10.32 0.48 3.50
C LEU A 52 -11.10 -0.53 2.66
N ALA A 53 -10.72 -1.81 2.70
CA ALA A 53 -11.42 -2.88 1.99
C ALA A 53 -12.86 -3.06 2.48
N SER A 54 -13.05 -3.14 3.81
CA SER A 54 -14.36 -3.31 4.43
C SER A 54 -15.28 -2.12 4.15
N SER A 55 -14.79 -0.89 4.35
CA SER A 55 -15.50 0.35 4.05
C SER A 55 -15.87 0.47 2.57
N ALA A 56 -14.95 0.15 1.65
CA ALA A 56 -15.25 0.16 0.21
C ALA A 56 -16.35 -0.85 -0.15
N LYS A 57 -16.34 -2.05 0.45
CA LYS A 57 -17.39 -3.05 0.26
C LYS A 57 -18.75 -2.58 0.80
N ASN A 58 -18.77 -1.93 1.97
CA ASN A 58 -19.99 -1.34 2.53
C ASN A 58 -20.59 -0.25 1.63
N LEU A 59 -19.76 0.42 0.83
CA LEU A 59 -20.17 1.37 -0.20
C LEU A 59 -20.59 0.71 -1.53
N GLY A 60 -20.63 -0.63 -1.58
CA GLY A 60 -21.06 -1.39 -2.76
C GLY A 60 -19.96 -1.67 -3.78
N ALA A 61 -18.68 -1.45 -3.44
CA ALA A 61 -17.58 -1.82 -4.32
C ALA A 61 -17.35 -3.34 -4.34
N ASN A 62 -16.91 -3.84 -5.49
CA ASN A 62 -16.35 -5.19 -5.59
C ASN A 62 -14.87 -5.14 -5.21
N ILE A 63 -14.48 -6.02 -4.29
CA ILE A 63 -13.12 -6.08 -3.77
C ILE A 63 -12.46 -7.35 -4.28
N HIS A 64 -11.29 -7.20 -4.89
CA HIS A 64 -10.51 -8.32 -5.41
C HIS A 64 -9.09 -8.29 -4.86
N VAL A 65 -8.66 -9.42 -4.32
CA VAL A 65 -7.27 -9.64 -3.94
C VAL A 65 -6.59 -10.42 -5.07
N PRO A 66 -5.50 -9.92 -5.67
CA PRO A 66 -4.85 -10.62 -6.77
C PRO A 66 -4.44 -12.05 -6.39
N TYR A 67 -4.68 -12.99 -7.31
CA TYR A 67 -4.46 -14.42 -7.11
C TYR A 67 -3.04 -14.78 -6.67
N LEU A 68 -2.05 -13.97 -7.07
CA LEU A 68 -0.67 -14.07 -6.60
C LEU A 68 -0.59 -14.17 -5.07
N PHE A 69 -1.31 -13.31 -4.35
CA PHE A 69 -1.27 -13.24 -2.89
C PHE A 69 -2.11 -14.31 -2.22
N VAL A 70 -3.17 -14.80 -2.88
CA VAL A 70 -3.92 -15.95 -2.39
C VAL A 70 -3.04 -17.20 -2.41
N ASN A 71 -2.25 -17.39 -3.47
CA ASN A 71 -1.37 -18.55 -3.62
C ASN A 71 -0.06 -18.44 -2.84
N LYS A 72 0.45 -17.22 -2.67
CA LYS A 72 1.72 -16.93 -1.97
C LYS A 72 1.49 -15.79 -0.97
N PRO A 73 0.79 -16.03 0.16
CA PRO A 73 0.41 -14.99 1.11
C PRO A 73 1.57 -14.15 1.64
N ASP A 74 2.75 -14.74 1.80
CA ASP A 74 3.96 -14.03 2.21
C ASP A 74 4.31 -12.84 1.30
N LEU A 75 4.00 -12.91 0.00
CA LEU A 75 4.22 -11.81 -0.93
C LEU A 75 3.29 -10.62 -0.67
N TYR A 76 2.17 -10.81 0.04
CA TYR A 76 1.28 -9.71 0.40
C TYR A 76 1.96 -8.76 1.41
N TYR A 77 2.77 -9.32 2.31
CA TYR A 77 3.46 -8.59 3.37
C TYR A 77 4.73 -7.88 2.89
N VAL A 78 5.26 -8.23 1.70
CA VAL A 78 6.35 -7.48 1.11
C VAL A 78 5.87 -6.11 0.62
N ARG A 79 6.78 -5.17 0.40
CA ARG A 79 6.46 -3.81 -0.07
C ARG A 79 6.26 -3.79 -1.59
N ASN A 80 5.51 -2.83 -2.11
CA ASN A 80 5.39 -2.55 -3.55
C ASN A 80 6.64 -1.82 -4.07
N VAL A 81 7.79 -2.49 -4.02
CA VAL A 81 9.10 -1.91 -4.36
C VAL A 81 9.90 -2.90 -5.20
N ILE A 82 10.49 -2.42 -6.30
CA ILE A 82 11.39 -3.22 -7.12
C ILE A 82 12.61 -3.62 -6.26
N PRO A 83 12.91 -4.93 -6.12
CA PRO A 83 13.99 -5.40 -5.26
C PRO A 83 15.33 -4.69 -5.49
N ARG A 84 15.99 -4.30 -4.39
CA ARG A 84 17.29 -3.59 -4.31
C ARG A 84 17.41 -2.24 -5.02
N HIS A 85 16.38 -1.75 -5.73
CA HIS A 85 16.39 -0.42 -6.34
C HIS A 85 16.53 0.73 -5.33
N HIS A 86 15.99 0.56 -4.13
CA HIS A 86 16.20 1.49 -3.02
C HIS A 86 17.24 0.87 -2.11
N GLY A 87 18.34 1.60 -1.84
CA GLY A 87 19.25 1.24 -0.75
C GLY A 87 18.40 1.02 0.49
N ALA A 88 18.24 -0.25 0.87
CA ALA A 88 17.39 -0.61 1.99
C ALA A 88 17.90 0.18 3.20
N GLN A 89 17.01 0.89 3.89
CA GLN A 89 17.38 1.38 5.21
C GLN A 89 17.93 0.19 6.02
N PRO A 90 19.02 0.38 6.79
CA PRO A 90 19.55 -0.67 7.65
C PRO A 90 18.41 -1.30 8.46
N GLY A 91 18.23 -2.63 8.36
CA GLY A 91 17.13 -3.38 9.01
C GLY A 91 15.97 -3.84 8.11
N HIS A 92 16.04 -3.64 6.79
CA HIS A 92 15.00 -4.09 5.84
C HIS A 92 15.56 -5.08 4.82
N GLU A 93 16.08 -6.18 5.36
CA GLU A 93 16.95 -7.13 4.68
C GLU A 93 16.40 -7.65 3.35
N ALA A 94 17.31 -7.68 2.38
CA ALA A 94 17.11 -8.18 1.03
C ALA A 94 16.92 -9.72 0.96
N THR A 95 16.93 -10.40 2.11
CA THR A 95 16.92 -11.86 2.28
C THR A 95 15.69 -12.26 3.08
N ILE A 96 14.51 -12.20 2.45
CA ILE A 96 13.43 -13.10 2.87
C ILE A 96 13.80 -14.44 2.23
N GLU A 97 14.46 -15.30 3.00
CA GLU A 97 15.22 -16.47 2.49
C GLU A 97 14.39 -17.48 1.68
N ASN A 98 13.05 -17.36 1.68
CA ASN A 98 12.14 -18.32 1.07
C ASN A 98 11.31 -17.80 -0.12
N LEU A 99 11.52 -16.54 -0.57
CA LEU A 99 10.77 -15.98 -1.70
C LEU A 99 11.62 -15.85 -2.96
N LEU A 100 11.17 -16.47 -4.05
CA LEU A 100 11.80 -16.35 -5.35
C LEU A 100 11.86 -14.87 -5.79
N LEU A 101 12.99 -14.47 -6.38
CA LEU A 101 13.22 -13.07 -6.74
C LEU A 101 12.21 -12.61 -7.80
N GLU A 102 11.93 -13.46 -8.79
CA GLU A 102 10.95 -13.23 -9.83
C GLU A 102 9.54 -12.97 -9.29
N ASP A 103 9.09 -13.73 -8.29
CA ASP A 103 7.80 -13.53 -7.64
C ASP A 103 7.74 -12.18 -6.92
N ARG A 104 8.84 -11.77 -6.29
CA ARG A 104 8.95 -10.47 -5.62
C ARG A 104 8.87 -9.32 -6.62
N PHE A 105 9.40 -9.50 -7.84
CA PHE A 105 9.24 -8.52 -8.92
C PHE A 105 7.78 -8.41 -9.36
N VAL A 106 7.07 -9.53 -9.54
CA VAL A 106 5.64 -9.51 -9.86
C VAL A 106 4.84 -8.87 -8.73
N ALA A 107 5.10 -9.26 -7.47
CA ALA A 107 4.43 -8.73 -6.28
C ALA A 107 4.68 -7.23 -6.07
N ALA A 108 5.86 -6.72 -6.45
CA ALA A 108 6.18 -5.30 -6.39
C ALA A 108 5.25 -4.48 -7.30
N MET A 109 4.97 -5.00 -8.50
CA MET A 109 4.11 -4.35 -9.50
C MET A 109 2.61 -4.53 -9.22
N THR A 110 2.24 -5.51 -8.40
CA THR A 110 0.83 -5.93 -8.21
C THR A 110 0.22 -5.20 -6.99
N PRO A 111 -0.95 -4.55 -7.11
CA PRO A 111 -1.63 -3.89 -6.00
C PRO A 111 -2.06 -4.93 -4.98
N ARG A 112 -2.05 -4.58 -3.70
CA ARG A 112 -2.52 -5.46 -2.62
C ARG A 112 -4.02 -5.68 -2.70
N LEU A 113 -4.76 -4.66 -3.14
CA LEU A 113 -6.21 -4.70 -3.31
C LEU A 113 -6.59 -4.04 -4.64
N LEU A 114 -7.56 -4.62 -5.33
CA LEU A 114 -8.30 -3.96 -6.40
C LEU A 114 -9.71 -3.65 -5.87
N VAL A 115 -10.12 -2.40 -6.04
CA VAL A 115 -11.46 -1.92 -5.69
C VAL A 115 -12.15 -1.50 -6.98
N GLU A 116 -13.30 -2.11 -7.27
CA GLU A 116 -14.09 -1.81 -8.46
C GLU A 116 -15.43 -1.20 -8.06
N ILE A 117 -15.73 -0.01 -8.59
CA ILE A 117 -17.00 0.67 -8.37
C ILE A 117 -17.51 1.19 -9.72
N GLY A 118 -18.66 0.67 -10.16
CA GLY A 118 -19.14 0.90 -11.52
C GLY A 118 -18.12 0.44 -12.58
N SER A 119 -17.67 1.35 -13.43
CA SER A 119 -16.67 1.09 -14.47
C SER A 119 -15.24 1.49 -14.08
N ARG A 120 -15.03 1.93 -12.83
CA ARG A 120 -13.73 2.40 -12.35
C ARG A 120 -13.05 1.33 -11.52
N VAL A 121 -11.75 1.21 -11.70
CA VAL A 121 -10.88 0.30 -10.95
C VAL A 121 -9.85 1.13 -10.21
N TYR A 122 -9.58 0.78 -8.96
CA TYR A 122 -8.59 1.42 -8.13
C TYR A 122 -7.65 0.35 -7.58
N GLY A 123 -6.35 0.52 -7.81
CA GLY A 123 -5.30 -0.29 -7.19
C GLY A 123 -4.83 0.34 -5.89
N VAL A 124 -4.81 -0.45 -4.81
CA VAL A 124 -4.26 -0.08 -3.51
C VAL A 124 -2.89 -0.71 -3.37
N TYR A 125 -1.87 0.12 -3.18
CA TYR A 125 -0.47 -0.29 -3.07
C TYR A 125 0.06 0.00 -1.68
N ARG A 126 0.91 -0.89 -1.15
CA ARG A 126 1.58 -0.72 0.13
C ARG A 126 3.04 -0.32 -0.06
N GLU A 127 3.43 0.81 0.50
CA GLU A 127 4.79 1.33 0.51
C GLU A 127 5.42 1.43 -0.90
N GLY A 128 4.77 2.16 -1.80
CA GLY A 128 5.33 2.45 -3.13
C GLY A 128 4.41 2.12 -4.29
N PHE A 129 4.66 2.75 -5.43
CA PHE A 129 4.02 2.40 -6.70
C PHE A 129 5.07 2.41 -7.81
N PRO A 130 5.65 1.25 -8.16
CA PRO A 130 6.82 1.21 -9.03
C PRO A 130 6.60 1.82 -10.42
N ILE A 131 5.36 1.81 -10.92
CA ILE A 131 5.04 2.41 -12.22
C ILE A 131 5.21 3.93 -12.17
N HIS A 132 4.87 4.57 -11.04
CA HIS A 132 5.13 5.99 -10.83
C HIS A 132 6.62 6.29 -10.88
N LEU A 133 7.43 5.53 -10.15
CA LEU A 133 8.89 5.65 -10.18
C LEU A 133 9.47 5.49 -11.59
N ILE A 134 9.04 4.46 -12.33
CA ILE A 134 9.47 4.23 -13.72
C ILE A 134 9.10 5.44 -14.59
N HIS A 135 7.86 5.91 -14.45
CA HIS A 135 7.35 7.04 -15.22
C HIS A 135 8.08 8.37 -14.90
N THR A 136 8.33 8.67 -13.62
CA THR A 136 9.02 9.91 -13.21
C THR A 136 10.47 9.94 -13.67
N LEU A 137 11.21 8.83 -13.52
CA LEU A 137 12.60 8.73 -13.97
C LEU A 137 12.73 8.90 -15.48
N ARG A 138 11.80 8.32 -16.26
CA ARG A 138 11.78 8.49 -17.72
C ARG A 138 11.47 9.93 -18.14
N ASN A 139 10.70 10.65 -17.34
CA ASN A 139 10.34 12.05 -17.58
C ASN A 139 11.25 13.06 -16.84
N LYS A 140 12.37 12.62 -16.25
CA LYS A 140 13.33 13.46 -15.50
C LYS A 140 12.68 14.29 -14.39
N LYS A 141 11.67 13.75 -13.72
CA LYS A 141 11.01 14.35 -12.56
C LYS A 141 11.69 13.93 -11.26
N ALA A 142 11.27 14.53 -10.14
CA ALA A 142 11.83 14.26 -8.82
C ALA A 142 11.82 12.77 -8.46
N GLU A 143 12.87 12.33 -7.76
CA GLU A 143 13.05 10.94 -7.37
C GLU A 143 12.08 10.52 -6.27
N TYR A 144 11.53 9.31 -6.42
CA TYR A 144 10.55 8.69 -5.53
C TYR A 144 11.25 8.01 -4.34
N PHE A 145 11.88 8.79 -3.46
CA PHE A 145 12.55 8.23 -2.27
C PHE A 145 11.63 8.14 -1.05
N ASP A 146 10.82 9.16 -0.80
CA ASP A 146 9.80 9.12 0.24
C ASP A 146 8.56 8.42 -0.32
N ARG A 147 8.00 7.51 0.47
CA ARG A 147 6.87 6.68 0.06
C ARG A 147 5.75 6.83 1.07
N PRO A 148 4.49 7.00 0.62
CA PRO A 148 3.35 6.81 1.49
C PRO A 148 3.23 5.34 1.87
N ASP A 149 2.71 5.09 3.07
CA ASP A 149 2.48 3.73 3.54
C ASP A 149 1.43 3.00 2.70
N ILE A 150 0.36 3.69 2.32
CA ILE A 150 -0.63 3.19 1.38
C ILE A 150 -0.94 4.27 0.32
N LEU A 151 -0.94 3.85 -0.94
CA LEU A 151 -1.28 4.68 -2.09
C LEU A 151 -2.45 4.07 -2.84
N ILE A 152 -3.48 4.87 -3.13
CA ILE A 152 -4.60 4.49 -3.98
C ILE A 152 -4.44 5.17 -5.34
N VAL A 153 -4.46 4.37 -6.40
CA VAL A 153 -4.27 4.83 -7.79
C VAL A 153 -5.41 4.33 -8.65
N GLU A 154 -5.99 5.19 -9.47
CA GLU A 154 -6.96 4.76 -10.47
C GLU A 154 -6.27 3.92 -11.56
N GLY A 155 -6.90 2.84 -11.98
CA GLY A 155 -6.42 1.94 -13.02
C GLY A 155 -6.06 0.55 -12.51
N SER A 156 -5.85 -0.32 -13.48
CA SER A 156 -5.47 -1.72 -13.28
C SER A 156 -4.04 -1.95 -13.72
N VAL A 157 -3.36 -2.89 -13.08
CA VAL A 157 -2.06 -3.40 -13.53
C VAL A 157 -2.12 -4.91 -13.67
N ALA A 158 -1.57 -5.40 -14.77
CA ALA A 158 -1.26 -6.80 -14.98
C ALA A 158 0.26 -6.94 -15.03
N ALA A 159 0.82 -7.73 -14.13
CA ALA A 159 2.24 -8.09 -14.12
C ALA A 159 2.37 -9.61 -14.29
N ILE A 160 3.15 -10.05 -15.27
CA ILE A 160 3.26 -11.45 -15.67
C ILE A 160 4.74 -11.80 -15.79
N LEU A 161 5.12 -12.92 -15.20
CA LEU A 161 6.43 -13.52 -15.39
C LEU A 161 6.48 -14.15 -16.79
N GLU A 162 7.28 -13.59 -17.70
CA GLU A 162 7.46 -14.13 -19.06
C GLU A 162 8.48 -15.28 -19.05
N SER A 163 9.55 -15.09 -18.28
CA SER A 163 10.65 -16.04 -18.06
C SER A 163 11.27 -15.77 -16.69
N SER A 164 12.13 -16.67 -16.20
CA SER A 164 12.79 -16.49 -14.89
C SER A 164 13.59 -15.18 -14.77
N ASP A 165 13.94 -14.54 -15.89
CA ASP A 165 14.71 -13.29 -15.95
C ASP A 165 13.88 -12.05 -16.35
N LYS A 166 12.57 -12.17 -16.65
CA LYS A 166 11.76 -11.06 -17.17
C LYS A 166 10.34 -11.02 -16.63
N VAL A 167 9.94 -9.84 -16.17
CA VAL A 167 8.55 -9.52 -15.81
C VAL A 167 8.02 -8.46 -16.76
N ASN A 168 6.95 -8.79 -17.48
CA ASN A 168 6.19 -7.83 -18.27
C ASN A 168 5.10 -7.22 -17.40
N PHE A 169 4.92 -5.91 -17.52
CA PHE A 169 3.81 -5.22 -16.88
C PHE A 169 3.04 -4.38 -17.89
N THR A 170 1.75 -4.27 -17.65
CA THR A 170 0.83 -3.38 -18.33
C THR A 170 0.00 -2.68 -17.29
N TYR A 171 0.00 -1.35 -17.30
CA TYR A 171 -0.90 -0.54 -16.50
C TYR A 171 -1.80 0.26 -17.42
N ALA A 172 -3.09 0.30 -17.09
CA ALA A 172 -4.11 1.00 -17.84
C ALA A 172 -5.04 1.77 -16.90
N CYS A 173 -5.31 3.03 -17.23
CA CYS A 173 -6.23 3.91 -16.53
C CYS A 173 -6.97 4.81 -17.53
N SER A 174 -7.80 5.73 -17.02
CA SER A 174 -8.54 6.69 -17.84
C SER A 174 -7.64 7.64 -18.64
N LEU A 175 -6.38 7.83 -18.24
CA LEU A 175 -5.42 8.71 -18.91
C LEU A 175 -4.60 8.01 -20.00
N GLY A 176 -4.76 6.69 -20.16
CA GLY A 176 -4.02 5.89 -21.13
C GLY A 176 -3.44 4.61 -20.52
N LYS A 177 -2.40 4.11 -21.17
CA LYS A 177 -1.73 2.84 -20.91
C LYS A 177 -0.21 3.01 -20.93
N CYS A 178 0.46 2.35 -20.01
CA CYS A 178 1.89 2.07 -20.15
C CYS A 178 2.17 0.58 -20.09
N ASN A 179 3.20 0.17 -20.81
CA ASN A 179 3.70 -1.19 -20.83
C ASN A 179 5.22 -1.14 -20.72
N GLY A 180 5.78 -2.19 -20.12
CA GLY A 180 7.22 -2.30 -20.02
C GLY A 180 7.65 -3.67 -19.57
N THR A 181 8.94 -3.89 -19.67
CA THR A 181 9.60 -5.14 -19.28
C THR A 181 10.69 -4.81 -18.28
N LEU A 182 10.66 -5.49 -17.14
CA LEU A 182 11.72 -5.45 -16.12
C LEU A 182 12.57 -6.71 -16.24
N ARG A 183 13.90 -6.54 -16.14
CA ARG A 183 14.83 -7.65 -15.90
C ARG A 183 14.80 -8.02 -14.43
N VAL A 184 14.66 -9.31 -14.13
CA VAL A 184 14.78 -9.82 -12.76
C VAL A 184 16.26 -9.84 -12.40
N LYS A 185 16.70 -8.84 -11.64
CA LYS A 185 18.07 -8.76 -11.11
C LYS A 185 18.07 -8.03 -9.77
N ASN A 186 18.99 -8.41 -8.88
CA ASN A 186 19.08 -7.87 -7.54
C ASN A 186 20.12 -6.73 -7.49
N ASP A 187 19.77 -5.56 -8.03
CA ASP A 187 20.66 -4.44 -8.34
C ASP A 187 20.05 -3.09 -7.88
N ILE A 188 20.89 -2.10 -7.61
CA ILE A 188 20.51 -0.73 -7.23
C ILE A 188 19.94 0.03 -8.44
N SER A 189 20.38 -0.31 -9.65
CA SER A 189 19.85 0.29 -10.88
C SER A 189 18.45 -0.25 -11.21
N LEU A 190 17.56 0.65 -11.66
CA LEU A 190 16.22 0.29 -12.09
C LEU A 190 16.30 -0.63 -13.32
N PRO A 191 15.83 -1.88 -13.24
CA PRO A 191 16.16 -2.89 -14.23
C PRO A 191 15.17 -2.87 -15.42
N ILE A 192 14.93 -1.70 -16.01
CA ILE A 192 14.02 -1.58 -17.17
C ILE A 192 14.73 -2.05 -18.45
N ILE A 193 14.13 -3.00 -19.14
CA ILE A 193 14.52 -3.40 -20.50
C ILE A 193 13.82 -2.51 -21.53
N SER A 194 12.52 -2.33 -21.38
CA SER A 194 11.68 -1.53 -22.28
C SER A 194 10.58 -0.82 -21.49
N TYR A 195 10.18 0.34 -21.99
CA TYR A 195 9.05 1.09 -21.46
C TYR A 195 8.44 1.94 -22.57
N ASN A 196 7.14 1.77 -22.78
CA ASN A 196 6.34 2.56 -23.69
C ASN A 196 5.09 3.05 -22.95
N SER A 197 4.79 4.34 -23.09
CA SER A 197 3.70 4.99 -22.37
C SER A 197 3.06 6.03 -23.26
N ASP A 198 1.73 5.93 -23.40
CA ASP A 198 0.90 7.00 -23.97
C ASP A 198 0.22 7.85 -22.87
N LEU A 199 0.45 7.51 -21.60
CA LEU A 199 -0.10 8.23 -20.45
C LEU A 199 0.15 9.74 -20.56
N LEU A 200 -0.95 10.49 -20.60
CA LEU A 200 -0.91 11.95 -20.59
C LEU A 200 -0.69 12.44 -19.16
N GLY A 201 0.40 13.17 -18.91
CA GLY A 201 0.65 13.78 -17.60
C GLY A 201 1.15 12.81 -16.54
N VAL A 202 0.75 13.04 -15.27
CA VAL A 202 1.14 12.20 -14.12
C VAL A 202 0.07 11.14 -13.87
N LEU A 203 0.45 10.02 -13.26
CA LEU A 203 -0.46 8.93 -12.92
C LEU A 203 -1.60 9.42 -12.01
N PRO A 204 -2.84 8.93 -12.20
CA PRO A 204 -4.02 9.39 -11.47
C PRO A 204 -4.05 8.84 -10.03
N ILE A 205 -3.24 9.44 -9.16
CA ILE A 205 -3.28 9.19 -7.72
C ILE A 205 -4.61 9.71 -7.16
N LYS A 206 -5.27 8.92 -6.32
CA LYS A 206 -6.59 9.26 -5.75
C LYS A 206 -6.57 9.42 -4.25
N GLY A 207 -5.67 8.71 -3.57
CA GLY A 207 -5.63 8.75 -2.12
C GLY A 207 -4.28 8.37 -1.57
N ILE A 208 -3.93 8.98 -0.45
CA ILE A 208 -2.76 8.62 0.36
C ILE A 208 -3.23 8.34 1.78
N ILE A 209 -2.76 7.23 2.35
CA ILE A 209 -2.91 6.95 3.78
C ILE A 209 -1.52 6.80 4.39
N GLU A 210 -1.27 7.60 5.41
CA GLU A 210 -0.06 7.54 6.22
C GLU A 210 -0.39 6.88 7.57
N CYS A 211 0.43 5.93 7.98
CA CYS A 211 0.27 5.16 9.22
C CYS A 211 1.45 5.43 10.15
N SER A 212 1.20 5.90 11.35
CA SER A 212 2.28 6.22 12.29
C SER A 212 1.94 5.89 13.73
N VAL A 213 2.97 5.57 14.52
CA VAL A 213 2.84 5.21 15.94
C VAL A 213 3.13 6.38 16.88
N GLY A 214 3.13 7.62 16.36
CA GLY A 214 3.38 8.81 17.18
C GLY A 214 3.86 10.05 16.43
N LYS A 215 3.35 10.28 15.21
CA LYS A 215 3.71 11.47 14.44
C LYS A 215 3.14 12.73 15.10
N GLY A 216 3.91 13.82 15.10
CA GLY A 216 3.43 15.15 15.50
C GLY A 216 3.25 16.05 14.28
N ASN A 217 2.52 17.17 14.45
CA ASN A 217 2.06 18.04 13.35
C ASN A 217 3.18 18.43 12.39
N TYR A 218 4.30 18.91 12.91
CA TYR A 218 5.45 19.31 12.08
C TYR A 218 5.94 18.17 11.16
N HIS A 219 6.05 16.94 11.68
CA HIS A 219 6.50 15.80 10.89
C HIS A 219 5.44 15.32 9.91
N ALA A 220 4.16 15.38 10.30
CA ALA A 220 3.04 14.98 9.47
C ALA A 220 2.86 15.93 8.28
N GLU A 221 2.92 17.25 8.52
CA GLU A 221 2.89 18.29 7.50
C GLU A 221 4.07 18.16 6.53
N LYS A 222 5.29 18.01 7.05
CA LYS A 222 6.48 17.82 6.21
C LYS A 222 6.36 16.58 5.32
N GLN A 223 5.82 15.49 5.85
CA GLN A 223 5.61 14.25 5.09
C GLN A 223 4.55 14.43 4.00
N LEU A 224 3.41 15.05 4.33
CA LEU A 224 2.34 15.29 3.36
C LEU A 224 2.81 16.22 2.24
N ASN A 225 3.47 17.33 2.58
CA ASN A 225 4.05 18.25 1.61
C ASN A 225 5.01 17.53 0.65
N ARG A 226 5.83 16.62 1.18
CA ARG A 226 6.73 15.81 0.38
C ARG A 226 5.99 14.88 -0.59
N TYR A 227 4.89 14.28 -0.17
CA TYR A 227 4.06 13.48 -1.08
C TYR A 227 3.39 14.34 -2.16
N LEU A 228 2.86 15.50 -1.78
CA LEU A 228 2.27 16.45 -2.73
C LEU A 228 3.30 16.93 -3.77
N GLU A 229 4.57 17.12 -3.39
CA GLU A 229 5.67 17.39 -4.33
C GLU A 229 5.93 16.21 -5.28
N ILE A 230 6.04 14.99 -4.74
CA ILE A 230 6.34 13.77 -5.49
C ILE A 230 5.29 13.50 -6.56
N PHE A 231 4.03 13.70 -6.20
CA PHE A 231 2.88 13.45 -7.06
C PHE A 231 2.34 14.73 -7.70
N SER A 232 3.12 15.83 -7.64
CA SER A 232 2.73 17.13 -8.19
C SER A 232 2.28 17.02 -9.65
N GLY A 233 1.09 17.55 -9.94
CA GLY A 233 0.42 17.41 -11.24
C GLY A 233 -0.56 16.23 -11.32
N SER A 234 -0.66 15.40 -10.29
CA SER A 234 -1.87 14.62 -10.00
C SER A 234 -2.73 15.45 -9.05
N ASP A 235 -4.02 15.60 -9.32
CA ASP A 235 -4.93 15.97 -8.24
C ASP A 235 -4.92 14.79 -7.26
N ILE A 236 -4.21 14.90 -6.13
CA ILE A 236 -4.42 14.00 -5.00
C ILE A 236 -5.58 14.60 -4.22
N PRO A 237 -6.82 14.11 -4.42
CA PRO A 237 -7.96 14.76 -3.82
C PRO A 237 -8.03 14.52 -2.32
N LEU A 238 -7.39 13.46 -1.79
CA LEU A 238 -7.63 12.99 -0.43
C LEU A 238 -6.40 12.39 0.25
N SER A 239 -6.22 12.79 1.51
CA SER A 239 -5.19 12.30 2.41
C SER A 239 -5.77 11.88 3.77
N LEU A 240 -5.26 10.79 4.33
CA LEU A 240 -5.64 10.28 5.66
C LEU A 240 -4.40 10.01 6.50
N LEU A 241 -4.40 10.46 7.75
CA LEU A 241 -3.43 10.06 8.78
C LEU A 241 -4.08 9.10 9.78
N VAL A 242 -3.48 7.92 9.96
CA VAL A 242 -3.81 6.98 11.03
C VAL A 242 -2.69 7.01 12.06
N ASN A 243 -2.95 7.62 13.22
CA ASN A 243 -1.97 7.84 14.27
C ASN A 243 -2.27 6.96 15.49
N GLY A 244 -1.40 6.00 15.78
CA GLY A 244 -1.44 5.12 16.95
C GLY A 244 -1.07 5.80 18.28
N ARG A 245 -1.12 7.13 18.34
CA ARG A 245 -1.11 7.91 19.60
C ARG A 245 -2.21 8.98 19.57
N ASN A 246 -2.63 9.40 20.75
CA ASN A 246 -3.55 10.54 20.94
C ASN A 246 -2.84 11.90 20.73
N LYS A 247 -2.25 12.10 19.55
CA LYS A 247 -1.72 13.38 19.09
C LYS A 247 -2.47 13.77 17.82
N ARG A 248 -3.28 14.81 17.92
CA ARG A 248 -4.03 15.38 16.78
C ARG A 248 -3.12 16.11 15.82
N CYS A 249 -3.40 15.99 14.53
CA CYS A 249 -2.74 16.63 13.43
C CYS A 249 -3.75 17.01 12.34
N ASP A 250 -3.95 18.31 12.18
CA ASP A 250 -4.93 18.86 11.22
C ASP A 250 -4.37 19.00 9.79
N SER A 251 -3.23 18.38 9.48
CA SER A 251 -2.58 18.54 8.16
C SER A 251 -3.24 17.68 7.07
N TYR A 252 -3.91 16.59 7.44
CA TYR A 252 -4.54 15.65 6.50
C TYR A 252 -6.05 15.91 6.43
N ASP A 253 -6.69 15.58 5.30
CA ASP A 253 -8.14 15.77 5.11
C ASP A 253 -8.98 14.96 6.10
N PHE A 254 -8.44 13.82 6.51
CA PHE A 254 -8.98 12.95 7.54
C PHE A 254 -7.89 12.53 8.52
N GLU A 255 -8.31 12.28 9.75
CA GLU A 255 -7.43 11.77 10.80
C GLU A 255 -8.16 10.72 11.65
N SER A 256 -7.44 9.66 12.02
CA SER A 256 -7.83 8.71 13.06
C SER A 256 -6.72 8.63 14.10
N CYS A 257 -6.89 9.31 15.23
CA CYS A 257 -5.99 9.20 16.39
C CYS A 257 -6.51 8.16 17.37
N VAL A 258 -5.68 7.20 17.74
CA VAL A 258 -6.01 6.24 18.78
C VAL A 258 -4.81 6.00 19.67
N ASP A 259 -4.96 6.02 20.99
CA ASP A 259 -3.88 5.62 21.89
C ASP A 259 -3.85 4.09 22.00
N MET A 260 -2.95 3.45 21.27
CA MET A 260 -2.84 1.99 21.25
C MET A 260 -2.36 1.38 22.58
N ALA A 261 -1.88 2.19 23.54
CA ALA A 261 -1.51 1.71 24.87
C ALA A 261 -2.72 1.60 25.81
N SER A 262 -3.77 2.39 25.57
CA SER A 262 -4.91 2.53 26.48
C SER A 262 -6.27 2.16 25.86
N THR A 263 -6.35 2.08 24.54
CA THR A 263 -7.59 1.76 23.81
C THR A 263 -7.72 0.25 23.59
N SER A 264 -8.94 -0.29 23.65
CA SER A 264 -9.19 -1.70 23.30
C SER A 264 -9.11 -1.93 21.78
N ILE A 265 -8.96 -3.19 21.34
CA ILE A 265 -8.97 -3.49 19.89
C ILE A 265 -10.31 -3.12 19.27
N ASP A 266 -11.41 -3.46 19.92
CA ASP A 266 -12.75 -3.20 19.39
C ASP A 266 -13.01 -1.70 19.23
N ASP A 267 -12.58 -0.90 20.22
CA ASP A 267 -12.66 0.56 20.15
C ASP A 267 -11.77 1.11 19.02
N PHE A 268 -10.54 0.60 18.89
CA PHE A 268 -9.63 0.98 17.80
C PHE A 268 -10.25 0.67 16.43
N CYS A 269 -10.74 -0.55 16.24
CA CYS A 269 -11.38 -0.99 15.01
C CYS A 269 -12.62 -0.14 14.71
N SER A 270 -13.46 0.15 15.71
CA SER A 270 -14.65 0.99 15.53
C SER A 270 -14.28 2.42 15.14
N MET A 271 -13.29 3.03 15.78
CA MET A 271 -12.82 4.39 15.46
C MET A 271 -12.25 4.46 14.05
N LEU A 272 -11.37 3.51 13.71
CA LEU A 272 -10.76 3.43 12.38
C LEU A 272 -11.84 3.23 11.31
N SER A 273 -12.83 2.36 11.56
CA SER A 273 -13.94 2.12 10.64
C SER A 273 -14.74 3.39 10.34
N GLY A 274 -15.13 4.15 11.37
CA GLY A 274 -15.91 5.37 11.16
C GLY A 274 -15.17 6.43 10.33
N THR A 275 -13.88 6.63 10.60
CA THR A 275 -13.05 7.53 9.79
C THR A 275 -12.86 6.97 8.38
N MET A 276 -12.62 5.67 8.23
CA MET A 276 -12.38 5.03 6.94
C MET A 276 -13.62 4.98 6.06
N ASP A 277 -14.82 4.81 6.62
CA ASP A 277 -16.09 4.90 5.90
C ASP A 277 -16.26 6.29 5.29
N SER A 278 -15.94 7.33 6.07
CA SER A 278 -16.00 8.72 5.62
C SER A 278 -14.95 9.01 4.54
N TYR A 279 -13.73 8.49 4.72
CA TYR A 279 -12.65 8.60 3.75
C TYR A 279 -12.98 7.89 2.42
N ALA A 280 -13.37 6.61 2.49
CA ALA A 280 -13.74 5.79 1.35
C ALA A 280 -14.94 6.39 0.60
N SER A 281 -15.91 6.94 1.32
CA SER A 281 -17.07 7.62 0.72
C SER A 281 -16.65 8.83 -0.11
N LYS A 282 -15.67 9.63 0.33
CA LYS A 282 -15.13 10.71 -0.51
C LYS A 282 -14.22 10.20 -1.62
N LEU A 283 -13.51 9.08 -1.40
CA LEU A 283 -12.52 8.55 -2.34
C LEU A 283 -13.15 7.90 -3.58
N PHE A 284 -14.29 7.23 -3.39
CA PHE A 284 -14.91 6.40 -4.42
C PHE A 284 -16.19 7.00 -5.05
N ASN A 285 -16.71 8.13 -4.53
CA ASN A 285 -17.81 8.90 -5.13
C ASN A 285 -17.28 10.09 -5.95
#